data_AF-A0A9J5YSN5-F1
#
_entry.id   AF-A0A9J5YSN5-F1
#
_cell.length_a   1.000
_cell.length_b   1.000
_cell.length_c   1.000
_cell.angle_alpha   90.00
_cell.angle_beta   90.00
_cell.angle_gamma   90.00
#
_symmetry.space_group_name_H-M   'P 1'
#
loop_
_entity.id
_entity.type
_entity.pdbx_description
1 polymer ?
#
loop_
_entity_poly.entity_id
_entity_poly.type
_entity_poly.pdbx_seq_one_letter_code
_entity_poly.pdbx_strand_id
1 'polypeptide(L)'
;MAKTIERHEDGYKFATFDGGSRICIAKYLIYLEMKSIASAILLHYELSHVLGHQVTSKLSFTIAMKNGLKINLKRHDLSDFDVIN
;
A
#
# COMPACT_ATOMS: atom_id res chain seq x y z
N MET A 1 2.03 -1.00 26.08
CA MET A 1 1.82 -2.34 25.48
C MET A 1 1.95 -2.20 23.97
N ALA A 2 3.04 -2.73 23.39
CA ALA A 2 3.23 -2.70 21.93
C ALA A 2 2.24 -3.69 21.29
N LYS A 3 1.18 -3.17 20.67
CA LYS A 3 0.24 -3.97 19.90
C LYS A 3 0.99 -4.48 18.67
N THR A 4 1.20 -5.79 18.54
CA THR A 4 1.78 -6.38 17.33
C THR A 4 0.88 -6.03 16.14
N ILE A 5 1.33 -5.09 15.30
CA ILE A 5 0.56 -4.59 14.14
C ILE A 5 0.49 -5.67 13.05
N GLU A 6 1.44 -6.60 13.02
CA GLU A 6 1.46 -7.70 12.05
C GLU A 6 0.98 -9.00 12.69
N ARG A 7 -0.16 -9.51 12.21
CA ARG A 7 -0.58 -10.89 12.50
C ARG A 7 0.41 -11.84 11.84
N HIS A 8 0.91 -12.81 12.59
CA HIS A 8 1.69 -13.91 12.03
C HIS A 8 0.77 -14.74 11.14
N GLU A 9 0.91 -14.61 9.83
CA GLU A 9 0.17 -15.41 8.84
C GLU A 9 1.09 -16.45 8.20
N ASP A 10 0.50 -17.56 7.74
CA ASP A 10 1.21 -18.61 7.03
C ASP A 10 1.96 -18.03 5.82
N GLY A 11 3.27 -18.26 5.76
CA GLY A 11 4.15 -17.68 4.74
C GLY A 11 3.83 -18.04 3.29
N TYR A 12 2.89 -18.98 3.07
CA TYR A 12 2.44 -19.44 1.77
C TYR A 12 1.03 -18.97 1.42
N LYS A 13 0.29 -18.36 2.35
CA LYS A 13 -1.06 -17.84 2.10
C LYS A 13 -1.03 -16.67 1.11
N PHE A 14 0.01 -15.84 1.20
CA PHE A 14 0.25 -14.69 0.32
C PHE A 14 1.72 -14.68 -0.15
N ALA A 15 2.00 -15.37 -1.27
CA ALA A 15 3.36 -15.58 -1.77
C ALA A 15 3.95 -14.39 -2.56
N THR A 16 3.60 -13.15 -2.23
CA THR A 16 4.09 -11.95 -2.95
C THR A 16 5.60 -11.73 -2.77
N PHE A 17 6.16 -12.25 -1.68
CA PHE A 17 7.59 -12.22 -1.36
C PHE A 17 8.25 -13.60 -1.41
N ASP A 18 7.63 -14.57 -2.08
CA ASP A 18 8.01 -16.00 -2.02
C ASP A 18 7.89 -16.57 -0.58
N GLY A 19 8.36 -17.79 -0.35
CA GLY A 19 8.32 -18.46 0.95
C GLY A 19 9.59 -19.28 1.25
N GLY A 20 9.70 -19.79 2.48
CA GLY A 20 10.82 -20.63 2.91
C GLY A 20 12.18 -19.93 2.87
N SER A 21 13.23 -20.67 2.47
CA SER A 21 14.61 -20.16 2.41
C SER A 21 14.86 -19.14 1.29
N ARG A 22 13.93 -19.00 0.34
CA ARG A 22 14.01 -18.09 -0.81
C ARG A 22 13.11 -16.86 -0.66
N ILE A 23 12.54 -16.64 0.53
CA ILE A 23 11.77 -15.44 0.84
C ILE A 23 12.59 -14.18 0.53
N CYS A 24 11.93 -13.16 -0.01
CA CYS A 24 12.55 -11.87 -0.28
C CYS A 24 13.20 -11.34 1.00
N ILE A 25 14.52 -11.14 0.95
CA ILE A 25 15.31 -10.60 2.06
C ILE A 25 14.79 -9.23 2.51
N ALA A 26 14.22 -8.46 1.59
CA ALA A 26 13.71 -7.11 1.83
C ALA A 26 12.23 -7.09 2.26
N LYS A 27 11.59 -8.24 2.55
CA LYS A 27 10.16 -8.33 2.91
C LYS A 27 9.76 -7.27 3.94
N TYR A 28 10.41 -7.24 5.09
CA TYR A 28 10.04 -6.34 6.19
C TYR A 28 10.32 -4.87 5.86
N LEU A 29 11.42 -4.58 5.17
CA LEU A 29 11.75 -3.24 4.72
C LEU A 29 10.67 -2.71 3.77
N ILE A 30 10.28 -3.51 2.77
CA ILE A 30 9.24 -3.14 1.81
C ILE A 30 7.89 -2.95 2.50
N TYR A 31 7.55 -3.78 3.50
CA TYR A 31 6.34 -3.57 4.30
C TYR A 31 6.35 -2.24 5.07
N LEU A 32 7.50 -1.86 5.65
CA LEU A 32 7.63 -0.58 6.34
C LEU A 32 7.48 0.61 5.38
N GLU A 33 8.13 0.54 4.22
CA GLU A 33 8.01 1.56 3.16
C GLU A 33 6.57 1.69 2.68
N MET A 34 5.91 0.58 2.35
CA MET A 34 4.51 0.57 1.91
C MET A 34 3.57 1.15 2.96
N LYS A 35 3.75 0.78 4.24
CA LYS A 35 2.93 1.31 5.35
C LYS A 35 3.17 2.79 5.57
N SER A 36 4.41 3.24 5.53
CA SER A 36 4.79 4.65 5.66
C SER A 36 4.11 5.48 4.57
N ILE A 37 4.28 5.11 3.30
CA ILE A 37 3.67 5.82 2.17
C ILE A 37 2.14 5.77 2.25
N ALA A 38 1.54 4.61 2.52
CA ALA A 38 0.10 4.48 2.66
C ALA A 38 -0.46 5.37 3.78
N SER A 39 0.24 5.43 4.92
CA SER A 39 -0.18 6.27 6.06
C SER A 39 -0.15 7.76 5.71
N ALA A 40 0.90 8.23 5.03
CA ALA A 40 1.01 9.62 4.61
C ALA A 40 -0.07 9.99 3.59
N ILE A 41 -0.35 9.09 2.64
CA ILE A 41 -1.41 9.30 1.66
C ILE A 41 -2.78 9.40 2.34
N LEU A 42 -3.11 8.46 3.23
CA LEU A 42 -4.40 8.44 3.92
C LEU A 42 -4.59 9.60 4.90
N LEU A 43 -3.53 10.10 5.52
CA LEU A 43 -3.59 11.23 6.44
C LEU A 43 -3.84 12.55 5.68
N HIS A 44 -3.20 12.71 4.52
CA HIS A 44 -3.19 14.00 3.82
C HIS A 44 -4.17 14.09 2.65
N TYR A 45 -4.70 12.97 2.15
CA TYR A 45 -5.53 12.96 0.96
C TYR A 45 -6.72 12.00 1.04
N GLU A 46 -7.87 12.50 0.58
CA GLU A 46 -9.03 11.73 0.20
C GLU A 46 -8.84 11.25 -1.26
N LEU A 47 -8.92 9.94 -1.48
CA LEU A 47 -8.71 9.31 -2.79
C LEU A 47 -10.06 8.96 -3.41
N SER A 48 -10.28 9.38 -4.66
CA SER A 48 -11.43 8.93 -5.45
C SER A 48 -10.99 8.41 -6.82
N HIS A 49 -11.66 7.36 -7.30
CA HIS A 49 -11.34 6.76 -8.59
C HIS A 49 -11.82 7.64 -9.75
N VAL A 50 -11.02 7.72 -10.82
CA VAL A 50 -11.42 8.43 -12.04
C VAL A 50 -12.42 7.58 -12.82
N LEU A 51 -13.65 8.09 -13.01
CA LEU A 51 -14.69 7.41 -13.79
C LEU A 51 -14.17 7.07 -15.20
N GLY A 52 -14.38 5.81 -15.61
CA GLY A 52 -13.96 5.32 -16.93
C GLY A 52 -12.48 4.91 -17.06
N HIS A 53 -11.64 5.09 -16.02
CA HIS A 53 -10.28 4.57 -16.03
C HIS A 53 -10.28 3.05 -15.83
N GLN A 54 -9.70 2.31 -16.78
CA GLN A 54 -9.55 0.86 -16.67
C GLN A 54 -8.14 0.49 -16.24
N VAL A 55 -8.04 -0.16 -15.08
CA VAL A 55 -6.79 -0.74 -14.58
C VAL A 55 -6.56 -2.08 -15.27
N THR A 56 -5.57 -2.14 -16.17
CA THR A 56 -5.18 -3.37 -16.85
C THR A 56 -3.74 -3.73 -16.53
N SER A 57 -3.47 -5.03 -16.35
CA SER A 57 -2.13 -5.56 -16.17
C SER A 57 -1.41 -5.65 -17.52
N LYS A 58 -0.13 -5.32 -17.53
CA LYS A 58 0.80 -5.56 -18.62
C LYS A 58 1.72 -6.70 -18.19
N LEU A 59 1.73 -7.77 -18.97
CA LEU A 59 2.69 -8.85 -18.78
C LEU A 59 4.10 -8.33 -19.11
N SER A 60 5.00 -8.46 -18.13
CA SER A 60 6.41 -8.08 -18.19
C SER A 60 7.17 -9.01 -17.23
N PHE A 61 8.49 -8.82 -17.09
CA PHE A 61 9.31 -9.55 -16.12
C PHE A 61 8.77 -9.43 -14.68
N THR A 62 8.16 -8.29 -14.36
CA THR A 62 7.34 -8.06 -13.15
C THR A 62 5.94 -7.61 -13.57
N ILE A 63 4.90 -8.05 -12.85
CA ILE A 63 3.52 -7.59 -13.10
C ILE A 63 3.46 -6.07 -12.93
N ALA A 64 3.07 -5.36 -14.00
CA ALA A 64 2.98 -3.90 -14.01
C ALA A 64 1.62 -3.43 -14.55
N MET A 65 1.20 -2.22 -14.20
CA MET A 65 -0.02 -1.63 -14.75
C MET A 65 0.25 -1.03 -16.14
N LYS A 66 -0.58 -1.32 -17.13
CA LYS A 66 -0.42 -0.79 -18.49
C LYS A 66 -0.64 0.72 -18.56
N ASN A 67 -1.64 1.22 -17.83
CA ASN A 67 -2.09 2.61 -17.88
C ASN A 67 -1.99 3.32 -16.52
N GLY A 68 -1.24 2.73 -15.58
CA GLY A 68 -1.17 3.21 -14.19
C GLY A 68 -2.52 3.20 -13.47
N LEU A 69 -2.54 3.79 -12.28
CA LEU A 69 -3.75 4.04 -11.50
C LEU A 69 -4.04 5.55 -11.53
N LYS A 70 -5.12 5.96 -12.20
CA LYS A 70 -5.57 7.35 -12.15
C LYS A 70 -6.52 7.54 -10.97
N ILE A 71 -6.17 8.49 -10.11
CA ILE A 71 -6.93 8.87 -8.92
C ILE A 71 -7.10 10.38 -8.88
N ASN A 72 -8.25 10.83 -8.39
CA ASN A 72 -8.45 12.19 -7.96
C ASN A 72 -8.03 12.29 -6.50
N LEU A 73 -7.19 13.26 -6.20
CA LEU A 73 -6.70 13.54 -4.86
C LEU A 73 -7.33 14.83 -4.37
N LYS A 74 -7.98 14.77 -3.21
CA LYS A 74 -8.45 15.95 -2.49
C LYS A 74 -7.70 16.03 -1.17
N ARG A 75 -7.00 17.14 -0.95
CA ARG A 75 -6.22 17.33 0.28
C ARG A 75 -7.16 17.42 1.49
N HIS A 76 -6.82 16.72 2.55
CA HIS A 76 -7.47 16.89 3.85
C HIS A 76 -7.07 18.23 4.46
N ASP A 77 -8.04 18.91 5.07
CA ASP A 77 -7.73 19.99 5.98
C ASP A 77 -7.20 19.37 7.27
N LEU A 78 -5.91 19.55 7.54
CA LEU A 78 -5.26 18.93 8.69
C LEU A 78 -5.62 19.64 10.00
N SER A 79 -6.25 20.81 9.93
CA SER A 79 -6.75 21.51 11.12
C SER A 79 -7.82 20.72 11.87
N ASP A 80 -8.55 19.81 11.20
CA ASP A 80 -9.52 18.93 11.84
C ASP A 80 -8.88 17.87 12.77
N PHE A 81 -7.61 17.52 12.55
CA PHE A 81 -6.88 16.56 13.41
C PHE A 81 -6.25 17.22 14.64
N ASP A 82 -5.95 18.52 14.58
CA ASP A 82 -5.40 19.29 15.71
C ASP A 82 -6.44 19.59 16.79
N VAL A 83 -7.74 19.49 16.49
CA VAL A 83 -8.84 19.68 17.47
C VAL A 83 -9.07 18.44 18.35
N ILE A 84 -8.45 17.29 18.02
CA ILE A 84 -8.63 16.01 18.73
C ILE A 84 -7.54 15.77 19.80
N ASN A 85 -6.64 16.73 20.03
CA ASN A 85 -5.68 16.72 21.15
C ASN A 85 -6.07 17.68 22.28
#